data_AF-A0A3L7TTX7-F1
#
_entry.id   AF-A0A3L7TTX7-F1
#
_cell.length_a   1.000
_cell.length_b   1.000
_cell.length_c   1.000
_cell.angle_alpha   90.00
_cell.angle_beta   90.00
_cell.angle_gamma   90.00
#
_symmetry.space_group_name_H-M   'P 1'
#
loop_
_entity.id
_entity.type
_entity.pdbx_description
1 polymer ?
#
loop_
_entity_poly.entity_id
_entity_poly.type
_entity_poly.pdbx_seq_one_letter_code
_entity_poly.pdbx_strand_id
1 'polypeptide(L)' 'MLILTRKESERIYLGDDIVLTVVRIGGDKVRIGVEAPSDVRVLRLEL' A
#
# COMPACT_ATOMS: atom_id res chain seq x y z
N MET A 1 0.90 11.81 -10.96
CA MET A 1 1.44 11.45 -9.63
C MET A 1 0.55 12.08 -8.57
N LEU A 2 -0.12 11.26 -7.75
CA LEU A 2 -0.97 11.72 -6.65
C LEU A 2 -0.19 11.55 -5.35
N ILE A 3 -0.12 12.59 -4.52
CA ILE A 3 0.68 12.59 -3.29
C ILE A 3 -0.28 12.71 -2.11
N LEU A 4 -0.25 11.69 -1.25
CA LEU A 4 -1.14 11.60 -0.09
C LEU A 4 -0.29 11.30 1.15
N THR A 5 -0.47 12.09 2.19
CA THR A 5 0.15 11.82 3.50
C THR A 5 -0.83 10.99 4.31
N ARG A 6 -0.41 9.79 4.73
CA ARG A 6 -1.18 8.87 5.57
C ARG A 6 -0.46 8.60 6.89
N LYS A 7 -1.24 8.44 7.95
CA LYS A 7 -0.79 7.96 9.26
C LYS A 7 -0.82 6.43 9.31
N GLU A 8 -0.23 5.91 10.37
CA GLU A 8 -0.27 4.47 10.66
C GLU A 8 -1.72 3.97 10.76
N SER A 9 -2.00 2.79 10.21
CA SER A 9 -3.32 2.18 10.05
C SER A 9 -4.29 2.86 9.07
N GLU A 10 -3.89 3.91 8.36
CA GLU A 10 -4.72 4.45 7.28
C GLU A 10 -4.65 3.61 6.00
N ARG A 11 -5.72 3.67 5.21
CA ARG A 11 -5.90 2.91 3.98
C ARG A 11 -6.06 3.82 2.78
N ILE A 12 -5.59 3.34 1.64
CA ILE A 12 -5.71 4.00 0.33
C ILE A 12 -6.36 2.98 -0.60
N TYR A 13 -7.48 3.38 -1.19
CA TYR A 13 -8.18 2.57 -2.19
C TYR A 13 -7.67 2.96 -3.57
N LEU A 14 -7.35 1.95 -4.38
CA LEU A 14 -6.93 2.07 -5.76
C LEU A 14 -7.98 1.35 -6.63
N GLY A 15 -8.90 2.12 -7.22
CA GLY A 15 -10.09 1.55 -7.85
C GLY A 15 -11.00 0.89 -6.81
N ASP A 16 -11.64 -0.22 -7.20
CA ASP A 16 -12.59 -0.94 -6.35
C ASP A 16 -11.99 -2.16 -5.66
N ASP A 17 -10.90 -2.73 -6.18
CA ASP A 17 -10.40 -4.04 -5.78
C ASP A 17 -9.03 -4.00 -5.06
N ILE A 18 -8.32 -2.87 -5.08
CA ILE A 18 -6.98 -2.78 -4.49
C ILE A 18 -7.00 -1.86 -3.27
N VAL A 19 -6.51 -2.36 -2.14
CA VAL A 19 -6.37 -1.62 -0.90
C VAL A 19 -4.92 -1.63 -0.44
N LEU A 20 -4.34 -0.45 -0.29
CA LEU A 20 -3.04 -0.25 0.35
C LEU A 20 -3.27 0.17 1.79
N THR A 21 -2.72 -0.57 2.73
CA THR A 21 -2.79 -0.25 4.16
C THR A 21 -1.41 0.11 4.67
N VAL A 22 -1.28 1.27 5.32
CA VAL A 22 -0.04 1.62 6.03
C VAL A 22 -0.03 0.87 7.36
N VAL A 23 0.60 -0.29 7.41
CA VAL A 23 0.58 -1.16 8.58
C VAL A 23 1.40 -0.57 9.72
N ARG A 24 2.60 -0.05 9.41
CA ARG A 24 3.48 0.54 10.42
C ARG A 24 4.45 1.54 9.81
N ILE A 25 4.71 2.64 10.51
CA ILE A 25 5.74 3.62 10.13
C ILE A 25 6.85 3.54 11.19
N GLY A 26 8.02 3.06 10.81
CA GLY A 26 9.16 2.86 11.71
C GLY A 26 10.39 3.59 11.21
N GLY A 27 10.60 4.82 11.67
CA GLY A 27 11.76 5.64 11.30
C GLY A 27 11.87 5.80 9.79
N ASP A 28 12.83 5.07 9.20
CA ASP A 28 13.13 5.06 7.77
C ASP A 28 12.29 4.04 6.96
N LYS A 29 11.68 3.06 7.63
CA LYS A 29 10.96 1.96 6.97
C LYS A 29 9.45 2.08 7.18
N VAL A 30 8.70 1.82 6.12
CA VAL A 30 7.24 1.72 6.17
C VAL A 30 6.84 0.28 5.84
N ARG A 31 5.98 -0.31 6.67
CA ARG A 31 5.29 -1.54 6.34
C ARG A 31 4.01 -1.20 5.62
N ILE A 32 3.89 -1.67 4.39
CA ILE A 32 2.72 -1.48 3.54
C ILE A 32 2.09 -2.87 3.35
N GLY A 33 0.81 -2.99 3.70
CA GLY A 33 -0.03 -4.10 3.33
C GLY A 33 -0.66 -3.80 1.98
N VAL A 34 -0.65 -4.79 1.08
CA VAL A 34 -1.27 -4.69 -0.24
C VAL A 34 -2.29 -5.80 -0.32
N GLU A 35 -3.57 -5.44 -0.39
CA GLU A 35 -4.67 -6.34 -0.65
C GLU A 35 -5.11 -6.09 -2.09
N ALA A 36 -5.04 -7.13 -2.92
CA ALA A 36 -5.42 -7.08 -4.32
C ALA A 36 -5.99 -8.44 -4.72
N PRO A 37 -6.91 -8.51 -5.69
CA PRO A 37 -7.43 -9.76 -6.21
C PRO A 37 -6.35 -10.57 -6.92
N SER A 38 -6.55 -11.88 -7.04
CA SER A 38 -5.59 -12.82 -7.63
C SER A 38 -5.21 -12.52 -9.09
N ASP A 39 -6.02 -11.74 -9.80
CA ASP A 39 -5.76 -11.28 -11.16
C ASP A 39 -4.62 -10.23 -11.21
N VAL A 40 -4.46 -9.46 -10.13
CA VAL A 40 -3.48 -8.39 -10.03
C VAL A 40 -2.18 -8.92 -9.43
N ARG A 41 -1.12 -8.92 -10.24
CA ARG A 41 0.23 -9.26 -9.78
C ARG A 41 0.84 -8.12 -8.96
N VAL A 42 1.12 -8.40 -7.69
CA VAL A 42 1.88 -7.51 -6.80
C VAL A 42 3.34 -7.95 -6.79
N LEU A 43 4.21 -7.13 -7.39
CA LEU A 43 5.64 -7.36 -7.44
C LEU A 43 6.39 -6.21 -6.77
N ARG A 44 7.55 -6.52 -6.18
CA ARG A 44 8.49 -5.48 -5.76
C ARG A 44 9.25 -5.01 -6.98
N LEU A 45 9.36 -3.70 -7.17
CA LEU A 45 10.03 -3.10 -8.32
C LEU A 45 11.54 -3.43 -8.38
N GLU A 46 12.12 -3.88 -7.27
CA GLU A 46 13.53 -4.28 -7.18
C GLU A 46 13.82 -5.70 -7.73
N LEU A 47 12.80 -6.41 -8.22
CA LEU A 47 12.92 -7.71 -8.92
C LEU A 47 13.05 -7.50 -10.44
#